data_AF-A0A328EH62-F1
#
_entry.id   AF-A0A328EH62-F1
#
_cell.length_a   1.000
_cell.length_b   1.000
_cell.length_c   1.000
_cell.angle_alpha   90.00
_cell.angle_beta   90.00
_cell.angle_gamma   90.00
#
_symmetry.space_group_name_H-M   'P 1'
#
loop_
_entity.id
_entity.type
_entity.pdbx_description
1 polymer ?
#
loop_
_entity_poly.entity_id
_entity_poly.type
_entity_poly.pdbx_seq_one_letter_code
_entity_poly.pdbx_strand_id
1 'polypeptide(L)'
;MPDINQYGGFEEIVLHLLGGIVLIICGGCIYAFFRAIFLFIFSKGDEKEIKAAWSSIRYMILGIFFTVMLLFVSPTLLRFMHVQGAEKYQPKAIFVYMGKIISYIGGLGNIIRKSQTTNEYNGDLFYDLNSPTSLDSSSL
;
A
#
# COMPACT_ATOMS: atom_id res chain seq x y z
N MET A 1 12.52 -7.24 -27.57
CA MET A 1 11.81 -6.99 -26.31
C MET A 1 11.52 -5.49 -26.27
N PRO A 2 10.26 -5.02 -26.23
CA PRO A 2 10.00 -3.59 -26.31
C PRO A 2 10.34 -2.90 -24.98
N ASP A 3 11.11 -1.82 -25.09
CA ASP A 3 11.73 -1.08 -23.99
C ASP A 3 10.72 -0.41 -23.05
N ILE A 4 10.97 -0.63 -21.76
CA ILE A 4 10.14 -0.23 -20.62
C ILE A 4 10.42 1.23 -20.17
N ASN A 5 11.22 1.97 -20.96
CA ASN A 5 11.81 3.26 -20.56
C ASN A 5 11.39 4.45 -21.44
N GLN A 6 10.49 4.25 -22.40
CA GLN A 6 9.84 5.34 -23.13
C GLN A 6 8.33 5.34 -22.84
N TYR A 7 7.99 5.67 -21.60
CA TYR A 7 6.63 6.06 -21.24
C TYR A 7 6.55 7.59 -21.32
N GLY A 8 5.64 8.12 -22.13
CA GLY A 8 5.30 9.54 -22.03
C GLY A 8 4.66 9.81 -20.67
N GLY A 9 4.93 10.97 -20.06
CA GLY A 9 4.51 11.26 -18.68
C GLY A 9 3.01 11.05 -18.40
N PHE A 10 2.14 11.23 -19.41
CA PHE A 10 0.71 10.98 -19.28
C PHE A 10 0.33 9.49 -19.17
N GLU A 11 1.02 8.61 -19.90
CA GLU A 11 0.77 7.16 -19.87
C GLU A 11 1.09 6.60 -18.48
N GLU A 12 2.23 6.98 -17.93
CA GLU A 12 2.69 6.54 -16.60
C GLU A 12 1.73 6.97 -15.49
N ILE A 13 1.19 8.19 -15.55
CA ILE A 13 0.20 8.70 -14.58
C ILE A 13 -1.07 7.82 -14.60
N VAL A 14 -1.56 7.46 -15.78
CA VAL A 14 -2.77 6.64 -15.93
C VAL A 14 -2.54 5.23 -15.37
N LEU A 15 -1.38 4.61 -15.62
CA LEU A 15 -1.04 3.31 -15.06
C LEU A 15 -0.90 3.34 -13.53
N HIS A 16 -0.31 4.40 -12.98
CA HIS A 16 -0.24 4.60 -11.53
C HIS A 16 -1.63 4.78 -10.90
N LEU A 17 -2.50 5.58 -11.52
CA LEU A 17 -3.87 5.79 -11.05
C LEU A 17 -4.65 4.47 -11.05
N LEU A 18 -4.58 3.73 -12.15
CA LEU A 18 -5.30 2.46 -12.31
C LEU A 18 -4.77 1.39 -11.34
N GLY A 19 -3.44 1.28 -11.21
CA GLY A 19 -2.80 0.41 -10.21
C GLY A 19 -3.19 0.78 -8.78
N GLY A 20 -3.30 2.07 -8.47
CA GLY A 20 -3.78 2.57 -7.18
C GLY A 20 -5.23 2.19 -6.88
N ILE A 21 -6.13 2.33 -7.86
CA ILE A 21 -7.54 1.92 -7.72
C ILE A 21 -7.64 0.41 -7.44
N VAL A 22 -6.92 -0.40 -8.20
CA VAL A 22 -6.86 -1.86 -7.97
C VAL A 22 -6.35 -2.19 -6.57
N LEU A 23 -5.32 -1.47 -6.11
CA LEU A 23 -4.78 -1.61 -4.75
C LEU A 23 -5.82 -1.34 -3.66
N ILE A 24 -6.61 -0.28 -3.80
CA ILE A 24 -7.67 0.07 -2.84
C ILE A 24 -8.73 -1.03 -2.80
N ILE A 25 -9.14 -1.55 -3.96
CA ILE A 25 -10.13 -2.63 -4.04
C ILE A 25 -9.57 -3.91 -3.41
N CYS A 26 -8.33 -4.28 -3.72
CA CYS A 26 -7.65 -5.44 -3.11
C CYS A 26 -7.50 -5.28 -1.59
N GLY A 27 -7.10 -4.10 -1.12
CA GLY A 27 -7.02 -3.80 0.32
C GLY A 27 -8.38 -3.91 1.01
N GLY A 28 -9.44 -3.41 0.37
CA GLY A 28 -10.82 -3.55 0.86
C GLY A 28 -11.29 -5.01 0.94
N CYS A 29 -10.91 -5.85 -0.03
CA CYS A 29 -11.19 -7.29 0.01
C CYS A 29 -10.48 -7.98 1.18
N ILE A 30 -9.20 -7.67 1.40
CA ILE A 30 -8.41 -8.20 2.51
C ILE A 30 -9.01 -7.78 3.86
N TYR A 31 -9.40 -6.51 4.00
CA TYR A 31 -10.08 -6.02 5.19
C TYR A 31 -11.41 -6.75 5.46
N ALA A 32 -12.25 -6.89 4.43
CA ALA A 32 -13.51 -7.61 4.55
C ALA A 32 -13.30 -9.09 4.93
N PHE A 33 -12.24 -9.71 4.44
CA PHE A 33 -11.86 -11.08 4.78
C PHE A 33 -11.45 -11.23 6.25
N PHE A 34 -10.54 -10.38 6.75
CA PHE A 34 -10.16 -10.41 8.17
C PHE A 34 -11.33 -10.08 9.09
N ARG A 35 -12.17 -9.12 8.72
CA ARG A 35 -13.40 -8.81 9.46
C ARG A 35 -14.36 -10.01 9.51
N ALA A 36 -14.52 -10.74 8.41
CA ALA A 36 -15.36 -11.94 8.36
C ALA A 36 -14.81 -13.04 9.29
N ILE A 37 -13.49 -13.29 9.27
CA ILE A 37 -12.85 -14.28 10.15
C ILE A 37 -13.03 -13.91 11.61
N PHE A 38 -12.80 -12.64 11.96
CA PHE A 38 -12.95 -12.17 13.33
C PHE A 38 -14.39 -12.36 13.84
N LEU A 39 -15.38 -11.92 13.06
CA LEU A 39 -16.80 -12.13 13.37
C LEU A 39 -17.15 -13.62 13.49
N PHE A 40 -16.58 -14.47 12.64
CA PHE A 40 -16.87 -15.91 12.66
C PHE A 40 -16.34 -16.60 13.93
N ILE A 41 -15.13 -16.21 14.37
CA ILE A 41 -14.50 -16.75 15.59
C ILE A 41 -15.23 -16.26 16.85
N PHE A 42 -15.62 -14.98 16.89
CA PHE A 42 -16.32 -14.39 18.04
C PHE A 42 -17.80 -14.72 18.12
N SER A 43 -18.40 -15.21 17.01
CA SER A 43 -19.84 -15.46 16.89
C SER A 43 -20.44 -16.36 17.97
N LYS A 44 -19.73 -17.34 18.54
CA LYS A 44 -20.26 -18.27 19.57
C LYS A 44 -21.68 -18.83 19.30
N GLY A 45 -22.18 -18.78 18.06
CA GLY A 45 -23.55 -19.16 17.68
C GLY A 45 -24.59 -18.03 17.57
N ASP A 46 -24.24 -16.74 17.72
CA ASP A 46 -25.16 -15.62 17.50
C ASP A 46 -25.45 -15.43 15.99
N GLU A 47 -26.72 -15.59 15.62
CA GLU A 47 -27.21 -15.44 14.25
C GLU A 47 -26.90 -14.07 13.63
N LYS A 48 -26.77 -13.02 14.44
CA LYS A 48 -26.44 -11.67 13.95
C LYS A 48 -25.02 -11.60 13.40
N GLU A 49 -24.07 -12.21 14.11
CA GLU A 49 -22.66 -12.22 13.71
C GLU A 49 -22.43 -13.14 12.51
N ILE A 50 -23.17 -14.26 12.44
CA ILE A 50 -23.19 -15.16 11.26
C ILE A 50 -23.68 -14.41 10.01
N LYS A 51 -24.76 -13.62 10.12
CA LYS A 51 -25.27 -12.80 9.01
C LYS A 51 -24.27 -11.71 8.61
N ALA A 52 -23.58 -11.11 9.59
CA ALA A 52 -22.55 -10.10 9.32
C ALA A 52 -21.32 -10.70 8.62
N ALA A 53 -20.88 -11.90 9.01
CA ALA A 53 -19.81 -12.64 8.33
C ALA A 53 -20.22 -12.95 6.87
N TRP A 54 -21.46 -13.41 6.65
CA TRP A 54 -21.99 -13.64 5.30
C TRP A 54 -22.03 -12.39 4.44
N SER A 55 -22.41 -11.24 5.00
CA SER A 55 -22.35 -9.96 4.27
C SER A 55 -20.92 -9.62 3.85
N SER A 56 -19.94 -9.87 4.73
CA SER A 56 -18.51 -9.60 4.46
C SER A 56 -17.97 -10.52 3.35
N ILE A 57 -18.39 -11.80 3.34
CA ILE A 57 -18.08 -12.74 2.26
C ILE A 57 -18.66 -12.27 0.92
N ARG A 58 -19.91 -11.76 0.90
CA ARG A 58 -20.51 -11.20 -0.33
C ARG A 58 -19.73 -10.00 -0.84
N TYR A 59 -19.31 -9.10 0.05
CA TYR A 59 -18.48 -7.95 -0.34
C TYR A 59 -17.11 -8.37 -0.88
N MET A 60 -16.51 -9.44 -0.34
CA MET A 60 -15.27 -10.01 -0.89
C MET A 60 -15.47 -10.55 -2.32
N ILE A 61 -16.55 -11.31 -2.56
CA ILE A 61 -16.87 -11.83 -3.90
C ILE A 61 -17.14 -10.69 -4.88
N LEU A 62 -17.90 -9.67 -4.47
CA LEU A 62 -18.14 -8.48 -5.28
C LEU A 62 -16.84 -7.71 -5.56
N GLY A 63 -15.96 -7.58 -4.57
CA GLY A 63 -14.67 -6.93 -4.74
C GLY A 63 -13.81 -7.65 -5.77
N ILE A 64 -13.68 -8.98 -5.68
CA ILE A 64 -12.97 -9.79 -6.68
C ILE A 64 -13.60 -9.64 -8.06
N PHE A 65 -14.93 -9.69 -8.16
CA PHE A 65 -15.64 -9.50 -9.41
C PHE A 65 -15.35 -8.13 -10.03
N PHE A 66 -15.40 -7.05 -9.23
CA PHE A 66 -15.05 -5.70 -9.67
C PHE A 66 -13.59 -5.60 -10.11
N THR A 67 -12.64 -6.22 -9.40
CA THR A 67 -11.23 -6.21 -9.78
C THR A 67 -11.02 -6.88 -11.13
N VAL A 68 -11.63 -8.06 -11.34
CA VAL A 68 -11.55 -8.76 -12.63
C VAL A 68 -12.20 -7.91 -13.73
N MET A 69 -13.40 -7.38 -13.48
CA MET A 69 -14.11 -6.55 -14.46
C MET A 69 -13.28 -5.31 -14.82
N LEU A 70 -12.68 -4.63 -13.84
CA LEU A 70 -11.84 -3.45 -14.07
C LEU A 70 -10.57 -3.80 -14.86
N LEU A 71 -9.92 -4.93 -14.58
CA LEU A 71 -8.74 -5.38 -15.32
C LEU A 71 -9.04 -5.69 -16.80
N PHE A 72 -10.24 -6.12 -17.13
CA PHE A 72 -10.66 -6.40 -18.52
C PHE A 72 -11.27 -5.18 -19.22
N VAL A 73 -11.96 -4.33 -18.47
CA VAL A 73 -12.62 -3.12 -19.01
C VAL A 73 -11.62 -1.99 -19.19
N SER A 74 -10.61 -1.84 -18.32
CA SER A 74 -9.63 -0.77 -18.45
C SER A 74 -8.83 -0.79 -19.76
N PRO A 75 -8.28 -1.92 -20.26
CA PRO A 75 -7.61 -1.90 -21.57
C PRO A 75 -8.61 -1.57 -22.69
N THR A 76 -9.85 -2.03 -22.59
CA THR A 76 -10.89 -1.81 -23.60
C THR A 76 -11.31 -0.33 -23.67
N LEU A 77 -11.52 0.33 -22.53
CA LEU A 77 -11.85 1.75 -22.46
C LEU A 77 -10.69 2.64 -22.93
N LEU A 78 -9.46 2.30 -22.54
CA LEU A 78 -8.27 3.05 -22.94
C LEU A 78 -8.00 2.93 -24.45
N ARG A 79 -8.27 1.76 -25.06
CA ARG A 79 -8.29 1.56 -26.51
C ARG A 79 -9.36 2.43 -27.18
N PHE A 80 -10.55 2.52 -26.58
CA PHE A 80 -11.66 3.29 -27.13
C PHE A 80 -11.39 4.81 -27.13
N MET A 81 -10.62 5.32 -26.17
CA MET A 81 -10.23 6.73 -26.09
C MET A 81 -9.05 7.11 -26.99
N HIS A 82 -8.56 6.21 -27.87
CA HIS A 82 -7.39 6.41 -28.73
C HIS A 82 -6.15 6.93 -27.99
N VAL A 83 -5.97 6.54 -26.72
CA VAL A 83 -4.76 6.87 -25.97
C VAL A 83 -3.59 6.10 -26.61
N GLN A 84 -2.58 6.83 -27.06
CA GLN A 84 -1.38 6.23 -27.66
C GLN A 84 -0.78 5.20 -26.69
N GLY A 85 -0.51 3.97 -27.15
CA GLY A 85 0.01 2.90 -26.30
C GLY A 85 -1.04 1.96 -25.68
N ALA A 86 -2.31 2.04 -26.08
CA ALA A 86 -3.42 1.22 -25.58
C ALA A 86 -3.17 -0.32 -25.56
N GLU A 87 -2.23 -0.83 -26.36
CA GLU A 87 -1.82 -2.24 -26.35
C GLU A 87 -0.93 -2.63 -25.16
N LYS A 88 -0.33 -1.64 -24.49
CA LYS A 88 0.60 -1.82 -23.37
C LYS A 88 -0.08 -1.84 -22.00
N TYR A 89 -1.35 -1.42 -21.91
CA TYR A 89 -2.15 -1.46 -20.68
C TYR A 89 -2.68 -2.87 -20.36
N GLN A 90 -1.80 -3.85 -20.39
CA GLN A 90 -2.14 -5.22 -20.03
C GLN A 90 -2.21 -5.37 -18.51
N PRO A 91 -2.98 -6.33 -17.99
CA PRO A 91 -3.02 -6.65 -16.56
C PRO A 91 -1.63 -6.76 -15.93
N LYS A 92 -0.67 -7.36 -16.64
CA LYS A 92 0.73 -7.46 -16.22
C LYS A 92 1.35 -6.10 -15.87
N ALA A 93 1.14 -5.08 -16.71
CA ALA A 93 1.68 -3.74 -16.46
C ALA A 93 1.03 -3.12 -15.22
N ILE A 94 -0.28 -3.28 -15.06
CA ILE A 94 -1.04 -2.81 -13.89
C ILE A 94 -0.46 -3.40 -12.59
N PHE A 95 -0.20 -4.71 -12.57
CA PHE A 95 0.41 -5.37 -11.42
C PHE A 95 1.86 -4.92 -11.14
N VAL A 96 2.65 -4.65 -12.18
CA VAL A 96 4.01 -4.10 -12.00
C VAL A 96 3.96 -2.71 -11.36
N TYR A 97 3.08 -1.83 -11.82
CA TYR A 97 2.91 -0.50 -11.24
C TYR A 97 2.32 -0.55 -9.83
N MET A 98 1.41 -1.50 -9.57
CA MET A 98 0.94 -1.80 -8.22
C MET A 98 2.09 -2.19 -7.29
N GLY A 99 2.99 -3.06 -7.74
CA GLY A 99 4.21 -3.44 -7.04
C GLY A 99 5.12 -2.24 -6.76
N LYS A 100 5.32 -1.35 -7.75
CA LYS A 100 6.07 -0.11 -7.56
C LYS A 100 5.47 0.74 -6.44
N ILE A 101 4.14 0.94 -6.43
CA ILE A 101 3.45 1.73 -5.40
C ILE A 101 3.70 1.13 -4.01
N ILE A 102 3.56 -0.19 -3.85
CA ILE A 102 3.81 -0.87 -2.57
C ILE A 102 5.29 -0.72 -2.16
N SER A 103 6.23 -0.89 -3.09
CA SER A 103 7.66 -0.71 -2.82
C SER A 103 8.01 0.72 -2.41
N TYR A 104 7.39 1.74 -3.01
CA TYR A 104 7.55 3.13 -2.58
C TYR A 104 7.05 3.35 -1.16
N ILE A 105 5.85 2.84 -0.83
CA ILE A 105 5.28 2.95 0.52
C ILE A 105 6.16 2.22 1.55
N GLY A 106 6.63 1.01 1.25
CA GLY A 106 7.55 0.26 2.12
C GLY A 106 8.92 0.94 2.28
N GLY A 107 9.43 1.56 1.21
CA GLY A 107 10.67 2.32 1.24
C GLY A 107 10.58 3.58 2.12
N LEU A 108 9.44 4.28 2.09
CA LEU A 108 9.20 5.44 2.97
C LEU A 108 9.25 5.06 4.45
N GLY A 109 8.71 3.90 4.84
CA GLY A 109 8.81 3.41 6.23
C GLY A 109 10.26 3.21 6.69
N ASN A 110 11.14 2.74 5.80
CA ASN A 110 12.55 2.55 6.12
C ASN A 110 13.31 3.89 6.22
N ILE A 111 12.92 4.90 5.43
CA ILE A 111 13.47 6.26 5.50
C ILE A 111 13.04 6.94 6.80
N ILE A 112 11.76 6.83 7.18
CA ILE A 112 11.24 7.39 8.43
C ILE A 112 11.97 6.78 9.63
N ARG A 113 12.15 5.45 9.65
CA ARG A 113 12.90 4.78 10.72
C ARG A 113 14.35 5.28 10.81
N LYS A 114 15.04 5.39 9.68
CA LYS A 114 16.40 5.96 9.64
C LYS A 114 16.43 7.40 10.13
N SER A 115 15.47 8.24 9.75
CA SER A 115 15.39 9.63 10.23
C SER A 115 15.14 9.72 11.74
N GLN A 116 14.34 8.80 12.31
CA GLN A 116 14.13 8.74 13.76
C GLN A 116 15.40 8.30 14.49
N THR A 117 16.08 7.25 14.02
CA THR A 117 17.36 6.81 14.62
C THR A 117 18.45 7.86 14.49
N THR A 118 18.54 8.57 13.37
CA THR A 118 19.50 9.67 13.19
C THR A 118 19.15 10.89 14.05
N ASN A 119 17.87 11.21 14.22
CA ASN A 119 17.44 12.29 15.12
C ASN A 119 17.62 11.93 16.59
N GLU A 120 17.44 10.66 16.96
CA GLU A 120 17.69 10.14 18.31
C GLU A 120 19.19 10.17 18.61
N TYR A 121 20.03 9.70 17.69
CA TYR A 121 21.50 9.80 17.81
C TYR A 121 21.99 11.25 17.92
N ASN A 122 21.45 12.16 17.10
CA ASN A 122 21.79 13.57 17.19
C ASN A 122 21.25 14.21 18.47
N GLY A 123 20.03 13.88 18.89
CA GLY A 123 19.43 14.38 20.13
C GLY A 123 20.20 13.94 21.38
N ASP A 124 20.63 12.69 21.45
CA ASP A 124 21.42 12.14 22.54
C ASP A 124 22.80 12.84 22.61
N LEU A 125 23.42 13.11 21.46
CA LEU A 125 24.69 13.86 21.39
C LEU A 125 24.59 15.31 21.91
N PHE A 126 23.42 15.96 21.79
CA PHE A 126 23.23 17.35 22.24
C PHE A 126 22.62 17.48 23.64
N TYR A 127 22.00 16.42 24.18
CA TYR A 127 21.33 16.42 25.49
C TYR A 127 21.96 15.51 26.54
N ASP A 128 23.13 14.91 26.28
CA ASP A 128 23.94 14.25 27.31
C ASP A 128 24.53 15.26 28.32
N LEU A 129 23.63 15.76 29.17
CA LEU A 129 23.86 16.63 30.32
C LEU A 129 24.32 15.83 31.56
N ASN A 130 24.66 14.55 31.39
CA ASN A 130 25.19 13.68 32.45
C ASN A 130 26.66 13.33 32.21
N SER A 131 27.45 14.30 31.75
CA SER A 131 28.87 14.30 32.06
C SER A 131 29.02 14.64 33.55
N PRO A 132 29.38 13.67 34.44
CA PRO A 132 29.80 14.05 35.77
C PRO A 132 31.03 14.93 35.60
N THR A 133 30.91 16.21 35.97
CA THR A 133 32.04 17.07 36.27
C THR A 133 32.77 16.48 37.47
N SER A 134 33.55 15.43 37.22
CA SER A 134 34.65 15.05 38.08
C SER A 134 35.79 16.04 37.84
N LEU A 135 36.41 16.47 38.95
CA LEU A 135 37.60 17.33 39.11
C LEU A 135 37.22 18.81 39.37
N ASP A 136 37.58 19.46 40.48
CA ASP A 136 38.60 19.14 41.48
C ASP A 136 38.30 19.92 42.78
N SER A 137 38.19 19.21 43.91
CA SER A 137 38.19 19.79 45.25
C SER A 137 39.51 19.46 45.94
N SER A 138 40.65 19.89 45.37
CA SER A 138 41.96 19.65 45.97
C SER A 138 43.08 20.53 45.40
N SER A 139 43.11 21.81 45.76
CA SER A 139 44.38 22.53 46.04
C SER A 139 44.13 23.90 46.65
N LEU A 140 44.53 24.04 47.92
CA LEU A 140 45.04 25.23 48.64
C LEU A 140 44.54 26.63 48.23
#